data_AF-A0A7C3LHJ1-F1
#
_entry.id   AF-A0A7C3LHJ1-F1
#
_cell.length_a   1.000
_cell.length_b   1.000
_cell.length_c   1.000
_cell.angle_alpha   90.00
_cell.angle_beta   90.00
_cell.angle_gamma   90.00
#
_symmetry.space_group_name_H-M   'P 1'
#
loop_
_entity.id
_entity.type
_entity.pdbx_description
1 polymer ?
#
loop_
_entity_poly.entity_id
_entity_poly.type
_entity_poly.pdbx_seq_one_letter_code
_entity_poly.pdbx_strand_id
1 'polypeptide(L)'
;LDELIRRTIPGLQYAVKWRKAYYGLPGQGWIIEMVAYDVSVNIVFLGGAAFDPPPPLGTGGPSRYVKLKTWEEAQPPLIRQWIEQAARAAGWK
;
A
#
# COMPACT_ATOMS: atom_id res chain seq x y z
N LEU A 1 2.29 8.64 6.94
CA LEU A 1 1.95 7.44 6.13
C LEU A 1 2.74 6.22 6.55
N ASP A 2 4.07 6.25 6.50
CA ASP A 2 4.93 5.16 6.97
C ASP A 2 4.55 4.64 8.37
N GLU A 3 4.44 5.53 9.36
CA GLU A 3 4.01 5.15 10.72
C GLU A 3 2.64 4.44 10.74
N LEU A 4 1.68 4.91 9.94
CA LEU A 4 0.35 4.29 9.84
C LEU A 4 0.45 2.86 9.32
N ILE A 5 1.28 2.63 8.28
CA ILE A 5 1.50 1.30 7.71
C ILE A 5 2.15 0.38 8.75
N ARG A 6 3.26 0.83 9.38
CA ARG A 6 4.01 0.03 10.36
C ARG A 6 3.22 -0.29 11.62
N ARG A 7 2.36 0.62 12.09
CA ARG A 7 1.46 0.36 13.23
C ARG A 7 0.32 -0.60 12.89
N THR A 8 -0.14 -0.61 11.64
CA THR A 8 -1.28 -1.43 11.22
C THR A 8 -0.87 -2.87 10.93
N ILE A 9 0.35 -3.08 10.41
CA ILE A 9 0.88 -4.40 10.07
C ILE A 9 2.15 -4.65 10.90
N PRO A 10 2.04 -5.32 12.07
CA PRO A 10 3.22 -5.69 12.84
C PRO A 10 4.06 -6.73 12.07
N GLY A 11 5.39 -6.70 12.24
CA GLY A 11 6.30 -7.67 11.63
C GLY A 11 6.68 -7.38 10.17
N LEU A 12 6.35 -6.20 9.64
CA LEU A 12 6.78 -5.76 8.31
C LEU A 12 8.31 -5.71 8.19
N GLN A 13 8.80 -6.16 7.03
CA GLN A 13 10.08 -5.78 6.48
C GLN A 13 9.88 -4.60 5.53
N TYR A 14 10.81 -3.64 5.52
CA TYR A 14 10.72 -2.47 4.65
C TYR A 14 12.08 -2.09 4.09
N ALA A 15 12.07 -1.55 2.87
CA ALA A 15 13.27 -1.14 2.16
C ALA A 15 12.97 0.02 1.22
N VAL A 16 14.00 0.77 0.85
CA VAL A 16 13.92 1.74 -0.24
C VAL A 16 14.57 1.13 -1.48
N LYS A 17 13.79 0.97 -2.56
CA LYS A 17 14.26 0.48 -3.86
C LYS A 17 13.88 1.50 -4.93
N TRP A 18 14.82 1.87 -5.80
CA TRP A 18 14.57 2.83 -6.89
C TRP A 18 13.88 4.14 -6.45
N ARG A 19 14.26 4.66 -5.27
CA ARG A 19 13.66 5.85 -4.62
C ARG A 19 12.20 5.69 -4.19
N LYS A 20 11.72 4.47 -4.02
CA LYS A 20 10.38 4.15 -3.54
C LYS A 20 10.45 3.31 -2.28
N ALA A 21 9.56 3.55 -1.34
CA ALA A 21 9.47 2.75 -0.12
C ALA A 21 8.63 1.52 -0.38
N TYR A 22 9.14 0.35 -0.01
CA TYR A 22 8.46 -0.93 -0.11
C TYR A 22 8.26 -1.52 1.29
N TYR A 23 7.11 -2.14 1.51
CA TYR A 23 6.74 -2.85 2.72
C TYR A 23 6.29 -4.26 2.36
N GLY A 24 6.83 -5.25 3.05
CA GLY A 24 6.64 -6.66 2.74
C GLY A 24 6.53 -7.51 4.01
N LEU A 25 5.99 -8.70 3.84
CA LEU A 25 5.91 -9.72 4.89
C LEU A 25 6.64 -10.99 4.45
N PRO A 26 7.36 -11.67 5.36
CA PRO A 26 7.92 -12.98 5.09
C PRO A 26 6.84 -13.93 4.56
N GLY A 27 7.12 -14.62 3.45
CA GLY A 27 6.18 -15.55 2.80
C GLY A 27 5.15 -14.89 1.86
N GLN A 28 4.87 -13.59 1.98
CA GLN A 28 3.93 -12.89 1.09
C GLN A 28 4.62 -12.04 0.02
N GLY A 29 5.89 -11.64 0.23
CA GLY A 29 6.60 -10.72 -0.64
C GLY A 29 6.30 -9.26 -0.32
N TRP A 30 6.50 -8.37 -1.28
CA TRP A 30 6.18 -6.94 -1.17
C TRP A 30 4.68 -6.74 -1.34
N ILE A 31 4.02 -6.11 -0.35
CA ILE A 31 2.57 -5.94 -0.33
C ILE A 31 2.14 -4.49 -0.55
N ILE A 32 2.98 -3.52 -0.15
CA ILE A 32 2.74 -2.09 -0.35
C ILE A 32 4.00 -1.45 -0.96
N GLU A 33 3.79 -0.62 -1.98
CA GLU A 33 4.77 0.31 -2.54
C GLU A 33 4.25 1.74 -2.33
N MET A 34 5.10 2.63 -1.82
CA MET A 34 4.79 4.04 -1.63
C MET A 34 5.70 4.90 -2.52
N VAL A 35 5.07 5.70 -3.38
CA VAL A 35 5.76 6.50 -4.40
C VAL A 35 5.42 7.97 -4.20
N ALA A 36 6.44 8.78 -3.95
CA ALA A 36 6.29 10.23 -3.88
C ALA A 36 6.37 10.84 -5.29
N TYR A 37 5.46 11.78 -5.57
CA TYR A 37 5.42 12.66 -6.72
C TYR A 37 5.41 14.12 -6.22
N ASP A 38 5.58 15.08 -7.13
CA ASP A 38 5.71 16.51 -6.81
C ASP A 38 4.61 17.06 -5.90
N VAL A 39 3.36 16.59 -6.06
CA VAL A 39 2.19 17.10 -5.32
C VAL A 39 1.31 15.97 -4.74
N SER A 40 1.81 14.73 -4.73
CA SER A 40 1.03 13.60 -4.23
C SER A 40 1.90 12.40 -3.87
N VAL A 41 1.36 11.53 -3.03
CA VAL A 41 1.90 10.21 -2.76
C VAL A 41 0.92 9.15 -3.25
N ASN A 42 1.40 8.19 -4.02
CA ASN A 42 0.63 7.00 -4.34
C ASN A 42 0.94 5.92 -3.29
N ILE A 43 -0.11 5.32 -2.72
CA ILE A 43 -0.01 4.06 -1.98
C ILE A 43 -0.51 2.97 -2.91
N VAL A 44 0.43 2.15 -3.39
CA VAL A 44 0.18 1.03 -4.28
C VAL A 44 0.09 -0.25 -3.45
N PHE A 45 -1.05 -0.91 -3.53
CA PHE A 45 -1.31 -2.20 -2.93
C PHE A 45 -1.10 -3.27 -4.00
N LEU A 46 -0.04 -4.07 -3.87
CA LEU A 46 0.46 -4.92 -4.95
C LEU A 46 -0.50 -6.07 -5.29
N GLY A 47 -1.30 -6.52 -4.33
CA GLY A 47 -2.44 -7.43 -4.50
C GLY A 47 -3.82 -6.78 -4.37
N GLY A 48 -3.91 -5.45 -4.51
CA GLY A 48 -5.10 -4.66 -4.20
C GLY A 48 -6.36 -4.97 -5.02
N ALA A 49 -6.26 -5.68 -6.14
CA ALA A 49 -7.41 -6.12 -6.93
C ALA A 49 -8.25 -7.19 -6.20
N ALA A 50 -7.67 -7.88 -5.22
CA ALA A 50 -8.36 -8.87 -4.39
C ALA A 50 -9.02 -8.28 -3.14
N PHE A 51 -8.92 -6.95 -2.93
CA PHE A 51 -9.50 -6.29 -1.77
C PHE A 51 -11.01 -6.06 -1.97
N ASP A 52 -11.73 -5.95 -0.86
CA ASP A 52 -13.15 -5.62 -0.81
C ASP A 52 -13.41 -4.39 0.10
N PRO A 53 -13.77 -3.21 -0.46
CA PRO A 53 -13.69 -2.88 -1.89
C PRO A 53 -12.23 -2.66 -2.32
N PRO A 54 -11.90 -2.77 -3.62
CA PRO A 54 -10.56 -2.48 -4.12
C PRO A 54 -10.25 -0.97 -4.11
N PRO A 55 -8.98 -0.57 -3.93
CA PRO A 55 -8.55 0.81 -4.20
C PRO A 55 -8.89 1.21 -5.64
N PRO A 56 -9.28 2.47 -5.89
CA PRO A 56 -9.99 2.85 -7.11
C PRO A 56 -9.11 2.93 -8.37
N LEU A 57 -7.80 3.11 -8.23
CA LEU A 57 -6.90 3.31 -9.35
C LEU A 57 -6.08 2.05 -9.67
N GLY A 58 -5.75 1.87 -10.95
CA GLY A 58 -4.99 0.72 -11.46
C GLY A 58 -5.86 -0.23 -12.28
N THR A 59 -5.34 -0.66 -13.44
CA THR A 59 -6.05 -1.54 -14.39
C THR A 59 -5.11 -2.64 -14.89
N GLY A 60 -5.68 -3.75 -15.39
CA GLY A 60 -4.93 -4.78 -16.13
C GLY A 60 -4.01 -5.71 -15.30
N GLY A 61 -3.88 -5.50 -13.99
CA GLY A 61 -3.05 -6.34 -13.10
C GLY A 61 -3.61 -6.46 -11.69
N PRO A 62 -2.90 -7.19 -10.80
CA PRO A 62 -3.34 -7.43 -9.41
C PRO A 62 -3.21 -6.19 -8.53
N SER A 63 -2.44 -5.19 -8.94
CA SER A 63 -2.18 -4.02 -8.12
C SER A 63 -3.28 -2.96 -8.28
N ARG A 64 -3.61 -2.31 -7.16
CA ARG A 64 -4.48 -1.13 -7.11
C ARG A 64 -3.85 -0.07 -6.24
N TYR A 65 -4.18 1.19 -6.45
CA TYR A 65 -3.60 2.27 -5.67
C TYR A 65 -4.60 3.39 -5.37
N VAL A 66 -4.22 4.19 -4.40
CA VAL A 66 -4.85 5.48 -4.09
C VAL A 66 -3.79 6.56 -4.19
N LYS A 67 -4.20 7.73 -4.69
CA LYS A 67 -3.38 8.94 -4.75
C LYS A 67 -3.81 9.88 -3.64
N LEU A 68 -2.87 10.32 -2.83
CA LEU A 68 -3.09 11.21 -1.69
C LEU A 68 -2.31 12.51 -1.92
N LYS A 69 -2.98 13.65 -1.87
CA LYS A 69 -2.39 14.99 -1.98
C LYS A 69 -2.22 15.65 -0.61
N THR A 70 -3.08 15.31 0.35
CA THR A 70 -3.00 15.84 1.72
C THR A 70 -3.02 14.72 2.75
N TRP A 71 -2.75 15.09 4.01
CA TRP A 71 -2.81 14.13 5.12
C TRP A 71 -4.24 13.74 5.46
N GLU A 72 -5.20 14.66 5.32
CA GLU A 72 -6.62 14.44 5.58
C GLU A 72 -7.17 13.34 4.67
N GLU A 73 -6.71 13.25 3.42
CA GLU A 73 -7.08 12.17 2.49
C GLU A 73 -6.57 10.78 2.95
N ALA A 74 -5.57 10.72 3.83
CA ALA A 74 -5.04 9.48 4.40
C ALA A 74 -5.79 8.99 5.66
N GLN A 75 -6.64 9.83 6.24
CA GLN A 75 -7.36 9.55 7.50
C GLN A 75 -8.65 8.71 7.37
N PRO A 76 -9.37 8.67 6.23
CA PRO A 76 -10.59 7.87 6.11
C PRO A 76 -10.35 6.41 6.50
N PRO A 77 -11.33 5.75 7.15
CA PRO A 77 -11.20 4.35 7.59
C PRO A 77 -10.81 3.39 6.47
N LEU A 78 -11.22 3.69 5.24
CA LEU A 78 -10.95 2.90 4.06
C LEU A 78 -9.45 2.73 3.77
N ILE A 79 -8.62 3.75 4.06
CA ILE A 79 -7.16 3.65 3.90
C ILE A 79 -6.59 2.60 4.85
N ARG A 80 -7.03 2.62 6.12
CA ARG A 80 -6.62 1.63 7.11
C ARG A 80 -7.10 0.23 6.71
N GLN A 81 -8.35 0.11 6.24
CA GLN A 81 -8.91 -1.16 5.77
C GLN A 81 -8.08 -1.76 4.62
N TRP A 82 -7.63 -0.94 3.65
CA TRP A 82 -6.75 -1.42 2.58
C TRP A 82 -5.37 -1.83 3.08
N ILE A 83 -4.79 -1.12 4.04
CA ILE A 83 -3.52 -1.52 4.67
C ILE A 83 -3.68 -2.86 5.39
N GLU A 84 -4.77 -3.06 6.13
CA GLU A 84 -5.06 -4.35 6.79
C GLU A 84 -5.24 -5.50 5.79
N GLN A 85 -5.95 -5.25 4.68
CA GLN A 85 -6.13 -6.24 3.62
C GLN A 85 -4.81 -6.59 2.91
N ALA A 86 -3.88 -5.64 2.80
CA ALA A 86 -2.57 -5.88 2.22
C ALA A 86 -1.78 -6.97 2.95
N ALA A 87 -1.97 -7.11 4.26
CA ALA A 87 -1.32 -8.14 5.06
C ALA A 87 -1.85 -9.57 4.82
N ARG A 88 -2.91 -9.72 4.01
CA ARG A 88 -3.57 -11.01 3.73
C ARG A 88 -3.54 -11.37 2.24
N ALA A 89 -3.18 -10.43 1.37
CA ALA A 89 -3.11 -10.65 -0.08
C ALA A 89 -1.71 -11.07 -0.51
N ALA A 90 -1.64 -11.83 -1.60
CA ALA A 90 -0.36 -12.17 -2.22
C ALA A 90 0.30 -10.89 -2.77
N GLY A 91 1.56 -10.67 -2.36
CA GLY A 91 2.40 -9.57 -2.81
C GLY A 91 3.24 -9.92 -4.04
N TRP A 92 4.10 -9.00 -4.42
CA TRP A 92 5.11 -9.19 -5.46
C TRP A 92 6.36 -9.88 -4.90
N LYS A 93 6.87 -10.89 -5.62
CA LYS A 93 8.05 -11.68 -5.27
C LYS A 93 9.24 -11.28 -6.14
#